data_AF-A0A7S2DZ24-F1
#
_entry.id   AF-A0A7S2DZ24-F1
#
_cell.length_a   1.000
_cell.length_b   1.000
_cell.length_c   1.000
_cell.angle_alpha   90.00
_cell.angle_beta   90.00
_cell.angle_gamma   90.00
#
_symmetry.space_group_name_H-M   'P 1'
#
loop_
_entity.id
_entity.type
_entity.pdbx_description
1 polymer ?
#
loop_
_entity_poly.entity_id
_entity_poly.type
_entity_poly.pdbx_seq_one_letter_code
_entity_poly.pdbx_strand_id
1 'polypeptide(L)'
;SFWKTTLCGADYAIRVPYLRWDHDKYHDADPDCWMQATNWKYSHNMGRTSINHGCFMDGIELFDCKFFGLSTMESGGMDPQQRHILETSYECMFMGGFKKKDMMNGEIAVYVGTTNPELNYIDMEVGACSGTGSAVAITSNRISFQLGMMGPSSSV
;
A
#
# COMPACT_ATOMS: atom_id res chain seq x y z
N SER A 1 15.78 10.57 6.75
CA SER A 1 14.83 11.45 6.04
C SER A 1 15.23 11.51 4.58
N PHE A 2 14.25 11.58 3.68
CA PHE A 2 14.44 11.54 2.23
C PHE A 2 15.54 12.48 1.72
N TRP A 3 15.53 13.75 2.16
CA TRP A 3 16.52 14.75 1.76
C TRP A 3 17.97 14.35 2.05
N LYS A 4 18.25 13.82 3.25
CA LYS A 4 19.61 13.39 3.62
C LYS A 4 20.07 12.23 2.75
N THR A 5 19.16 11.31 2.44
CA THR A 5 19.45 10.18 1.55
C THR A 5 19.84 10.66 0.16
N THR A 6 19.06 11.56 -0.44
CA THR A 6 19.33 12.07 -1.79
C THR A 6 20.72 12.74 -1.85
N LEU A 7 21.11 13.46 -0.80
CA LEU A 7 22.43 14.08 -0.70
C LEU A 7 23.56 13.06 -0.55
N CYS A 8 23.33 11.95 0.16
CA CYS A 8 24.34 10.92 0.41
C CYS A 8 24.45 9.86 -0.69
N GLY A 9 23.49 9.79 -1.62
CA GLY A 9 23.45 8.75 -2.66
C GLY A 9 23.31 7.33 -2.08
N ALA A 10 22.60 7.19 -0.97
CA ALA A 10 22.49 5.89 -0.29
C ALA A 10 21.63 4.89 -1.08
N ASP A 11 22.07 3.63 -1.09
CA ASP A 11 21.32 2.50 -1.62
C ASP A 11 20.43 1.89 -0.53
N TYR A 12 19.15 1.69 -0.84
CA TYR A 12 18.15 1.09 0.04
C TYR A 12 17.67 -0.27 -0.42
N ALA A 13 18.24 -0.82 -1.49
CA ALA A 13 17.96 -2.18 -1.90
C ALA A 13 18.44 -3.14 -0.82
N ILE A 14 17.50 -3.87 -0.24
CA ILE A 14 17.78 -4.92 0.74
C ILE A 14 17.29 -6.25 0.20
N ARG A 15 17.83 -7.34 0.72
CA ARG A 15 17.25 -8.66 0.47
C ARG A 15 15.80 -8.66 0.94
N VAL A 16 14.91 -9.31 0.19
CA VAL A 16 13.49 -9.43 0.53
C VAL A 16 13.35 -9.90 1.99
N PRO A 17 12.72 -9.11 2.86
CA PRO A 17 12.61 -9.46 4.27
C PRO A 17 11.74 -10.70 4.48
N TYR A 18 12.19 -11.62 5.33
CA TYR A 18 11.43 -12.84 5.66
C TYR A 18 10.05 -12.54 6.26
N LEU A 19 9.93 -11.41 6.97
CA LEU A 19 8.66 -10.92 7.51
C LEU A 19 7.61 -10.58 6.43
N ARG A 20 8.03 -10.35 5.18
CA ARG A 20 7.11 -10.12 4.06
C ARG A 20 6.61 -11.44 3.50
N TRP A 21 7.54 -12.29 3.08
CA TRP A 21 7.27 -13.68 2.71
C TRP A 21 8.57 -14.47 2.68
N ASP A 22 8.44 -15.79 2.61
CA ASP A 22 9.55 -16.71 2.41
C ASP A 22 10.01 -16.67 0.94
N HIS A 23 10.91 -15.74 0.62
CA HIS A 23 11.37 -15.49 -0.74
C HIS A 23 12.20 -16.65 -1.33
N ASP A 24 12.84 -17.46 -0.49
CA ASP A 24 13.68 -18.59 -0.94
C ASP A 24 12.84 -19.67 -1.65
N LYS A 25 11.51 -19.71 -1.41
CA LYS A 25 10.58 -20.57 -2.15
C LYS A 25 10.40 -20.19 -3.62
N TYR A 26 10.65 -18.93 -3.96
CA TYR A 26 10.41 -18.36 -5.29
C TYR A 26 11.70 -17.98 -6.02
N HIS A 27 12.81 -17.83 -5.29
CA HIS A 27 14.09 -17.49 -5.87
C HIS A 27 14.70 -18.66 -6.65
N ASP A 28 15.29 -18.37 -7.80
CA ASP A 28 16.13 -19.25 -8.61
C ASP A 28 17.27 -18.42 -9.23
N ALA A 29 18.52 -18.86 -9.06
CA ALA A 29 19.67 -18.11 -9.55
C ALA A 29 19.79 -18.10 -11.09
N ASP A 30 19.06 -18.97 -11.80
CA ASP A 30 18.98 -18.97 -13.25
C ASP A 30 18.26 -17.71 -13.78
N PRO A 31 18.92 -16.86 -14.59
CA PRO A 31 18.28 -15.69 -15.20
C PRO A 31 17.06 -16.02 -16.06
N ASP A 32 16.99 -17.23 -16.63
CA ASP A 32 15.90 -17.69 -17.48
C ASP A 32 14.83 -18.49 -16.70
N CYS A 33 14.90 -18.50 -15.36
CA CYS A 33 13.93 -19.21 -14.52
C CYS A 33 12.47 -18.77 -14.75
N TRP A 34 12.25 -17.53 -15.21
CA TRP A 34 10.93 -17.01 -15.57
C TRP A 34 10.29 -17.78 -16.74
N MET A 35 11.09 -18.32 -17.65
CA MET A 35 10.59 -19.08 -18.81
C MET A 35 9.92 -20.39 -18.38
N GLN A 36 10.30 -20.94 -17.22
CA GLN A 36 9.73 -22.19 -16.71
C GLN A 36 8.22 -22.06 -16.46
N ALA A 37 7.72 -20.88 -16.10
CA ALA A 37 6.29 -20.62 -15.91
C ALA A 37 5.47 -20.55 -17.22
N THR A 38 6.13 -20.38 -18.38
CA THR A 38 5.45 -20.28 -19.69
C THR A 38 5.30 -21.63 -20.39
N ASN A 39 5.97 -22.67 -19.89
CA ASN A 39 5.92 -24.00 -20.46
C ASN A 39 4.80 -24.82 -19.82
N TRP A 40 3.84 -25.27 -20.64
CA TRP A 40 2.66 -26.04 -20.18
C TRP A 40 3.02 -27.29 -19.37
N LYS A 41 4.21 -27.87 -19.56
CA LYS A 41 4.72 -28.99 -18.76
C LYS A 41 4.97 -28.64 -17.29
N TYR A 42 5.18 -27.37 -16.96
CA TYR A 42 5.45 -26.87 -15.62
C TYR A 42 4.35 -25.93 -15.11
N SER A 43 3.14 -26.01 -15.70
CA SER A 43 1.95 -25.19 -15.35
C SER A 43 1.55 -25.25 -13.87
N HIS A 44 2.06 -26.22 -13.10
CA HIS A 44 1.82 -26.38 -11.66
C HIS A 44 2.94 -25.79 -10.77
N ASN A 45 4.02 -25.26 -11.35
CA ASN A 45 5.10 -24.63 -10.60
C ASN A 45 4.76 -23.15 -10.36
N MET A 46 4.89 -22.72 -9.10
CA MET A 46 4.89 -21.32 -8.74
C MET A 46 5.97 -20.58 -9.56
N GLY A 47 5.64 -19.41 -10.10
CA GLY A 47 6.60 -18.59 -10.86
C GLY A 47 7.88 -18.34 -10.07
N ARG A 48 9.03 -18.42 -10.75
CA ARG A 48 10.37 -18.20 -10.17
C ARG A 48 10.91 -16.82 -10.55
N THR A 49 11.81 -16.29 -9.74
CA THR A 49 12.52 -15.03 -9.99
C THR A 49 14.00 -15.14 -9.64
N SER A 50 14.85 -14.52 -10.45
CA SER A 50 16.29 -14.36 -10.16
C SER A 50 16.63 -13.11 -9.35
N ILE A 51 15.62 -12.28 -9.08
CA ILE A 51 15.77 -11.05 -8.30
C ILE A 51 15.50 -11.36 -6.83
N ASN A 52 16.48 -11.06 -5.97
CA ASN A 52 16.45 -11.28 -4.52
C ASN A 52 16.44 -10.00 -3.66
N HIS A 53 16.59 -8.82 -4.30
CA HIS A 53 16.60 -7.52 -3.62
C HIS A 53 15.44 -6.64 -4.06
N GLY A 54 15.01 -5.75 -3.16
CA GLY A 54 14.00 -4.73 -3.41
C GLY A 54 14.04 -3.64 -2.34
N CYS A 55 13.24 -2.60 -2.53
CA CYS A 55 13.07 -1.54 -1.54
C CYS A 55 11.74 -1.74 -0.83
N PHE A 56 11.77 -1.77 0.50
CA PHE A 56 10.59 -2.05 1.33
C PHE A 56 10.37 -0.91 2.33
N MET A 57 9.12 -0.58 2.59
CA MET A 57 8.77 0.31 3.69
C MET A 57 8.74 -0.46 5.01
N ASP A 58 9.35 0.11 6.04
CA ASP A 58 9.25 -0.38 7.41
C ASP A 58 7.86 -0.07 7.98
N GLY A 59 7.28 -1.01 8.74
CA GLY A 59 6.05 -0.79 9.48
C GLY A 59 4.80 -0.58 8.61
N ILE A 60 4.77 -1.07 7.37
CA ILE A 60 3.62 -0.91 6.46
C ILE A 60 2.32 -1.54 7.01
N GLU A 61 2.46 -2.46 7.96
CA GLU A 61 1.39 -3.12 8.68
C GLU A 61 0.79 -2.27 9.79
N LEU A 62 1.50 -1.22 10.25
CA LEU A 62 1.07 -0.34 11.32
C LEU A 62 0.04 0.68 10.80
N PHE A 63 -0.96 1.00 11.62
CA PHE A 63 -1.97 2.00 11.30
C PHE A 63 -2.74 2.45 12.56
N ASP A 64 -2.87 3.76 12.79
CA ASP A 64 -3.70 4.29 13.89
C ASP A 64 -5.18 4.38 13.50
N CYS A 65 -5.85 3.23 13.50
CA CYS A 65 -7.28 3.15 13.18
C CYS A 65 -8.16 4.03 14.09
N LYS A 66 -7.79 4.20 15.37
CA LYS A 66 -8.58 4.97 16.34
C LYS A 66 -8.54 6.47 16.03
N PHE A 67 -7.39 6.99 15.65
CA PHE A 67 -7.25 8.39 15.22
C PHE A 67 -8.18 8.74 14.05
N PHE A 68 -8.37 7.78 13.15
CA PHE A 68 -9.29 7.87 12.02
C PHE A 68 -10.69 7.33 12.34
N GLY A 69 -11.04 6.99 13.59
CA GLY A 69 -12.39 6.52 13.90
C GLY A 69 -12.82 5.24 13.15
N LEU A 70 -11.85 4.44 12.69
CA LEU A 70 -12.07 3.16 12.03
C LEU A 70 -12.02 2.03 13.05
N SER A 71 -12.80 0.98 12.80
CA SER A 71 -12.74 -0.23 13.64
C SER A 71 -11.51 -1.07 13.31
N THR A 72 -11.04 -1.87 14.28
CA THR A 72 -9.94 -2.82 14.04
C THR A 72 -10.26 -3.81 12.93
N MET A 73 -11.51 -4.29 12.89
CA MET A 73 -12.01 -5.21 11.85
C MET A 73 -11.95 -4.58 10.46
N GLU A 74 -12.40 -3.34 10.31
CA GLU A 74 -12.32 -2.64 9.04
C GLU A 74 -10.86 -2.40 8.64
N SER A 75 -10.03 -1.89 9.56
CA SER A 75 -8.63 -1.60 9.28
C SER A 75 -7.80 -2.85 8.92
N GLY A 76 -8.14 -4.02 9.48
CA GLY A 76 -7.49 -5.28 9.14
C GLY A 76 -7.82 -5.78 7.75
N GLY A 77 -8.97 -5.36 7.19
CA GLY A 77 -9.36 -5.63 5.81
C GLY A 77 -8.96 -4.54 4.81
N MET A 78 -8.30 -3.46 5.25
CA MET A 78 -7.88 -2.37 4.38
C MET A 78 -6.52 -2.63 3.73
N ASP A 79 -6.44 -2.38 2.43
CA ASP A 79 -5.18 -2.43 1.70
C ASP A 79 -4.14 -1.50 2.36
N PRO A 80 -2.89 -1.94 2.53
CA PRO A 80 -1.86 -1.12 3.15
C PRO A 80 -1.65 0.24 2.46
N GLN A 81 -1.87 0.34 1.15
CA GLN A 81 -1.80 1.62 0.42
C GLN A 81 -2.87 2.59 0.92
N GLN A 82 -4.11 2.13 1.17
CA GLN A 82 -5.18 2.98 1.70
C GLN A 82 -4.87 3.49 3.11
N ARG A 83 -4.30 2.62 3.97
CA ARG A 83 -3.92 2.99 5.34
C ARG A 83 -2.79 4.02 5.34
N HIS A 84 -1.73 3.72 4.59
CA HIS A 84 -0.54 4.56 4.55
C HIS A 84 -0.80 5.93 3.92
N ILE A 85 -1.56 5.99 2.82
CA ILE A 85 -1.86 7.27 2.18
C ILE A 85 -2.78 8.14 3.03
N LEU A 86 -3.67 7.55 3.83
CA LEU A 86 -4.53 8.29 4.75
C LEU A 86 -3.73 8.98 5.86
N GLU A 87 -2.77 8.26 6.46
CA GLU A 87 -1.81 8.83 7.42
C GLU A 87 -0.97 9.93 6.77
N THR A 88 -0.36 9.64 5.62
CA THR A 88 0.50 10.59 4.90
C THR A 88 -0.27 11.84 4.48
N SER A 89 -1.53 11.71 4.07
CA SER A 89 -2.38 12.85 3.68
C SER A 89 -2.67 13.75 4.88
N TYR A 90 -2.99 13.16 6.05
CA TYR A 90 -3.17 13.92 7.27
C TYR A 90 -1.88 14.62 7.71
N GLU A 91 -0.75 13.89 7.71
CA GLU A 91 0.56 14.44 8.08
C GLU A 91 0.97 15.59 7.17
N CYS A 92 0.78 15.48 5.86
CA CYS A 92 1.06 16.53 4.90
C CYS A 92 0.28 17.82 5.23
N MET A 93 -1.03 17.70 5.46
CA MET A 93 -1.88 18.82 5.83
C MET A 93 -1.48 19.41 7.19
N PHE A 94 -1.17 18.56 8.17
CA PHE A 94 -0.71 18.98 9.49
C PHE A 94 0.61 19.75 9.44
N MET A 95 1.58 19.26 8.68
CA MET A 95 2.86 19.94 8.44
C MET A 95 2.67 21.25 7.68
N GLY A 96 1.62 21.37 6.87
CA GLY A 96 1.15 22.61 6.25
C GLY A 96 0.46 23.59 7.22
N GLY A 97 0.30 23.23 8.49
CA GLY A 97 -0.31 24.07 9.53
C GLY A 97 -1.82 23.88 9.70
N PHE A 98 -2.45 22.96 8.96
CA PHE A 98 -3.87 22.66 9.07
C PHE A 98 -4.14 21.66 10.18
N LYS A 99 -5.20 21.87 10.95
CA LYS A 99 -5.74 20.88 11.88
C LYS A 99 -6.86 20.10 11.20
N LYS A 100 -7.23 18.94 11.75
CA LYS A 100 -8.36 18.12 11.24
C LYS A 100 -9.64 18.93 11.07
N LYS A 101 -9.94 19.81 12.04
CA LYS A 101 -11.10 20.71 11.99
C LYS A 101 -11.08 21.73 10.84
N ASP A 102 -9.91 22.09 10.35
CA ASP A 102 -9.75 23.09 9.28
C ASP A 102 -10.02 22.46 7.90
N MET A 103 -9.91 21.13 7.80
CA MET A 103 -10.23 20.35 6.59
C MET A 103 -11.72 19.99 6.51
N MET A 104 -12.40 19.90 7.66
CA MET A 104 -13.83 19.56 7.72
C MET A 104 -14.68 20.55 6.94
N ASN A 105 -15.50 20.03 6.03
CA ASN A 105 -16.35 20.76 5.09
C ASN A 105 -15.57 21.68 4.12
N GLY A 106 -14.26 21.52 4.00
CA GLY A 106 -13.44 22.30 3.07
C GLY A 106 -13.61 21.84 1.63
N GLU A 107 -13.60 22.78 0.69
CA GLU A 107 -13.59 22.49 -0.76
C GLU A 107 -12.18 22.07 -1.23
N ILE A 108 -11.72 20.95 -0.67
CA ILE A 108 -10.39 20.39 -0.92
C ILE A 108 -10.56 19.16 -1.82
N ALA A 109 -9.90 19.16 -2.96
CA ALA A 109 -9.92 18.05 -3.90
C ALA A 109 -8.85 17.00 -3.53
N VAL A 110 -9.15 15.72 -3.79
CA VAL A 110 -8.26 14.58 -3.54
C VAL A 110 -8.04 13.81 -4.83
N TYR A 111 -6.80 13.76 -5.29
CA TYR A 111 -6.39 12.98 -6.45
C TYR A 111 -5.28 12.02 -6.05
N VAL A 112 -5.50 10.73 -6.26
CA VAL A 112 -4.56 9.69 -5.85
C VAL A 112 -4.18 8.83 -7.04
N GLY A 113 -2.89 8.78 -7.39
CA GLY A 113 -2.37 7.76 -8.30
C GLY A 113 -2.22 6.44 -7.55
N THR A 114 -2.87 5.38 -8.00
CA THR A 114 -2.76 4.06 -7.36
C THR A 114 -2.86 2.93 -8.36
N THR A 115 -2.45 1.74 -7.94
CA THR A 115 -2.50 0.54 -8.78
C THR A 115 -3.33 -0.53 -8.10
N ASN A 116 -3.27 -1.76 -8.63
CA ASN A 116 -4.03 -2.86 -8.06
C ASN A 116 -3.65 -3.07 -6.58
N PRO A 117 -4.64 -3.22 -5.69
CA PRO A 117 -4.41 -3.53 -4.30
C PRO A 117 -3.73 -4.88 -4.15
N GLU A 118 -2.81 -4.96 -3.20
CA GLU A 118 -2.09 -6.19 -2.87
C GLU A 118 -3.05 -7.26 -2.35
N LEU A 119 -4.10 -6.84 -1.63
CA LEU A 119 -5.13 -7.73 -1.10
C LEU A 119 -5.86 -8.56 -2.17
N ASN A 120 -5.86 -8.12 -3.43
CA ASN A 120 -6.49 -8.88 -4.51
C ASN A 120 -5.69 -10.12 -4.93
N TYR A 121 -4.45 -10.25 -4.47
CA TYR A 121 -3.55 -11.35 -4.81
C TYR A 121 -3.30 -12.32 -3.64
N ILE A 122 -3.97 -12.09 -2.51
CA ILE A 122 -3.83 -12.89 -1.29
C ILE A 122 -5.18 -13.53 -0.98
N ASP A 123 -5.17 -14.82 -0.62
CA ASP A 123 -6.37 -15.50 -0.13
C ASP A 123 -6.74 -14.95 1.25
N MET A 124 -7.67 -13.99 1.27
CA MET A 124 -8.27 -13.44 2.48
C MET A 124 -9.71 -13.90 2.65
N GLU A 125 -10.12 -14.11 3.90
CA GLU A 125 -11.51 -14.34 4.23
C GLU A 125 -12.35 -13.10 3.87
N VAL A 126 -13.37 -13.30 3.03
CA VAL A 126 -14.23 -12.22 2.57
C VAL A 126 -15.16 -11.80 3.71
N GLY A 127 -14.91 -10.61 4.25
CA GLY A 127 -15.70 -9.98 5.30
C GLY A 127 -16.53 -8.80 4.80
N ALA A 128 -17.33 -8.22 5.70
CA ALA A 128 -18.21 -7.09 5.38
C ALA A 128 -17.47 -5.84 4.85
N CYS A 129 -16.18 -5.68 5.20
CA CYS A 129 -15.36 -4.54 4.78
C CYS A 129 -14.44 -4.86 3.58
N SER A 130 -14.44 -6.09 3.05
CA SER A 130 -13.49 -6.48 2.00
C SER A 130 -13.69 -5.67 0.71
N GLY A 131 -14.93 -5.34 0.35
CA GLY A 131 -15.21 -4.53 -0.84
C GLY A 131 -14.64 -3.12 -0.77
N THR A 132 -14.74 -2.45 0.39
CA THR A 132 -14.17 -1.10 0.58
C THR A 132 -12.67 -1.14 0.89
N GLY A 133 -12.16 -2.27 1.37
CA GLY A 133 -10.76 -2.48 1.71
C GLY A 133 -9.83 -2.54 0.50
N SER A 134 -10.31 -3.01 -0.65
CA SER A 134 -9.50 -3.16 -1.88
C SER A 134 -10.02 -2.39 -3.09
N ALA A 135 -11.11 -1.63 -2.99
CA ALA A 135 -11.56 -0.84 -4.13
C ALA A 135 -10.64 0.36 -4.41
N VAL A 136 -10.12 0.46 -5.64
CA VAL A 136 -9.22 1.56 -6.08
C VAL A 136 -9.80 2.93 -5.78
N ALA A 137 -11.07 3.18 -6.15
CA ALA A 137 -11.76 4.44 -5.90
C ALA A 137 -11.91 4.80 -4.41
N ILE A 138 -11.85 3.82 -3.51
CA ILE A 138 -11.92 4.06 -2.07
C ILE A 138 -10.63 4.69 -1.55
N THR A 139 -9.50 4.53 -2.25
CA THR A 139 -8.23 5.13 -1.84
C THR A 139 -8.34 6.66 -1.69
N SER A 140 -8.86 7.36 -2.72
CA SER A 140 -9.11 8.80 -2.62
C SER A 140 -10.35 9.11 -1.75
N ASN A 141 -11.45 8.39 -1.95
CA ASN A 141 -12.71 8.69 -1.26
C ASN A 141 -12.63 8.55 0.26
N ARG A 142 -11.79 7.61 0.75
CA ARG A 142 -11.58 7.42 2.18
C ARG A 142 -10.84 8.61 2.80
N ILE A 143 -9.88 9.21 2.11
CA ILE A 143 -9.22 10.45 2.56
C ILE A 143 -10.26 11.56 2.67
N SER A 144 -11.05 11.77 1.62
CA SER A 144 -12.11 12.79 1.61
C SER A 144 -13.11 12.57 2.75
N PHE A 145 -13.61 11.36 2.91
CA PHE A 145 -14.57 11.01 3.95
C PHE A 145 -13.98 11.20 5.35
N GLN A 146 -12.77 10.71 5.57
CA GLN A 146 -12.19 10.63 6.91
C GLN A 146 -11.66 11.98 7.43
N LEU A 147 -11.24 12.85 6.53
CA LEU A 147 -10.76 14.20 6.82
C LEU A 147 -11.82 15.28 6.59
N GLY A 148 -13.00 14.91 6.08
CA GLY A 148 -14.14 15.79 5.85
C GLY A 148 -13.99 16.73 4.67
N MET A 149 -13.23 16.35 3.64
CA MET A 149 -13.02 17.15 2.44
C MET A 149 -14.17 16.93 1.44
N MET A 150 -14.69 18.03 0.88
CA MET A 150 -15.90 18.04 0.04
C MET A 150 -15.64 18.36 -1.44
N GLY A 151 -14.36 18.55 -1.82
CA GLY A 151 -14.00 18.74 -3.23
C GLY A 151 -14.02 17.43 -4.04
N PRO A 152 -13.71 17.50 -5.35
CA PRO A 152 -13.58 16.33 -6.20
C PRO A 152 -12.65 15.26 -5.61
N SER A 153 -13.04 13.99 -5.69
CA SER A 153 -12.23 12.86 -5.22
C SER A 153 -12.11 11.82 -6.32
N SER A 154 -10.87 11.52 -6.72
CA SER A 154 -10.61 10.57 -7.81
C SER A 154 -9.31 9.81 -7.59
N SER A 155 -9.37 8.50 -7.85
CA SER A 155 -8.19 7.64 -7.95
C SER A 155 -7.92 7.37 -9.41
N VAL A 156 -6.66 7.51 -9.83
CA VAL A 156 -6.19 7.42 -11.23
C VAL A 156 -5.08 6.39 -11.38
#